data_AF-A0AAW1MDI5-F1
#
_entry.id   AF-A0AAW1MDI5-F1
#
_cell.length_a   1.000
_cell.length_b   1.000
_cell.length_c   1.000
_cell.angle_alpha   90.00
_cell.angle_beta   90.00
_cell.angle_gamma   90.00
#
_symmetry.space_group_name_H-M   'P 1'
#
loop_
_entity.id
_entity.type
_entity.pdbx_description
1 polymer ?
#
loop_
_entity_poly.entity_id
_entity_poly.type
_entity_poly.pdbx_seq_one_letter_code
_entity_poly.pdbx_strand_id
1 'polypeptide(L)'
;MCRTKDGVINLVILIFNIINFAFIITVVTRSAFFAFLMASILGFVITGIFCVINLFANTETKTLHWPEAEVVYTRIWLLYYFIVTIFVLSMANHILQILAGIFGILTAIAYVVKSHHLYITHLAEEPNMVYVKQ
;
A
#
# COMPACT_ATOMS: atom_id res chain seq x y z
N MET A 1 -1.33 -19.67 10.81
CA MET A 1 -1.46 -18.44 11.62
C MET A 1 -0.92 -17.16 10.95
N CYS A 2 -0.36 -17.19 9.72
CA CYS A 2 0.11 -15.97 9.01
C CYS A 2 -1.00 -15.07 8.43
N ARG A 3 -2.11 -15.62 7.90
CA ARG A 3 -3.13 -14.81 7.18
C ARG A 3 -3.81 -13.72 8.00
N THR A 4 -3.99 -13.89 9.31
CA THR A 4 -4.54 -12.83 10.17
C THR A 4 -3.59 -11.63 10.27
N LYS A 5 -2.27 -11.85 10.18
CA LYS A 5 -1.30 -10.76 10.18
C LYS A 5 -1.32 -9.99 8.86
N ASP A 6 -1.42 -10.68 7.73
CA ASP A 6 -1.56 -10.05 6.40
C ASP A 6 -2.84 -9.23 6.27
N GLY A 7 -3.96 -9.77 6.74
CA GLY A 7 -5.24 -9.05 6.78
C GLY A 7 -5.20 -7.80 7.65
N VAL A 8 -4.55 -7.88 8.82
CA VAL A 8 -4.37 -6.72 9.72
C VAL A 8 -3.46 -5.66 9.09
N ILE A 9 -2.37 -6.05 8.42
CA ILE A 9 -1.48 -5.11 7.71
C ILE A 9 -2.25 -4.39 6.60
N ASN A 10 -3.05 -5.13 5.82
CA ASN A 10 -3.90 -4.54 4.78
C ASN A 10 -4.96 -3.60 5.33
N LEU A 11 -5.55 -3.93 6.48
CA LEU A 11 -6.51 -3.06 7.16
C LEU A 11 -5.85 -1.76 7.65
N VAL A 12 -4.65 -1.84 8.23
CA VAL A 12 -3.88 -0.66 8.67
C VAL A 12 -3.55 0.24 7.48
N ILE A 13 -3.10 -0.34 6.36
CA ILE A 13 -2.84 0.41 5.12
C ILE A 13 -4.12 1.03 4.57
N LEU A 14 -5.25 0.33 4.63
CA LEU A 14 -6.53 0.87 4.20
C LEU A 14 -6.95 2.08 5.03
N ILE A 15 -6.81 2.02 6.37
CA ILE A 15 -7.10 3.14 7.27
C ILE A 15 -6.20 4.34 6.94
N PHE A 16 -4.91 4.11 6.75
CA PHE A 16 -3.95 5.15 6.38
C PHE A 16 -4.23 5.75 5.00
N ASN A 17 -4.64 4.93 4.02
CA ASN A 17 -5.09 5.42 2.71
C ASN A 17 -6.33 6.33 2.85
N ILE A 18 -7.31 6.00 3.71
CA ILE A 18 -8.49 6.84 3.97
C ILE A 18 -8.10 8.18 4.57
N ILE A 19 -7.25 8.16 5.61
CA ILE A 19 -6.80 9.37 6.29
C ILE A 19 -6.06 10.28 5.29
N ASN A 20 -5.14 9.73 4.51
CA ASN A 20 -4.44 10.50 3.48
C ASN A 20 -5.37 11.00 2.38
N PHE A 21 -6.39 10.24 1.99
CA PHE A 21 -7.37 10.69 1.01
C PHE A 21 -8.13 11.92 1.50
N ALA A 22 -8.58 11.93 2.76
CA ALA A 22 -9.23 13.09 3.37
C ALA A 22 -8.30 14.32 3.36
N PHE A 23 -7.03 14.13 3.68
CA PHE A 23 -6.04 15.21 3.61
C PHE A 23 -5.80 15.70 2.18
N ILE A 24 -5.63 14.80 1.20
CA ILE A 24 -5.43 15.17 -0.20
C ILE A 24 -6.62 16.00 -0.70
N ILE A 25 -7.87 15.63 -0.38
CA ILE A 25 -9.06 16.44 -0.72
C ILE A 25 -8.92 17.88 -0.20
N THR A 26 -8.48 18.05 1.05
CA THR A 26 -8.33 19.39 1.64
C THR A 26 -7.19 20.21 1.03
N VAL A 27 -6.20 19.56 0.41
CA VAL A 27 -5.06 20.21 -0.23
C VAL A 27 -5.31 20.48 -1.72
N VAL A 28 -6.17 19.69 -2.39
CA VAL A 28 -6.54 19.82 -3.81
C VAL A 28 -7.36 21.10 -4.00
N THR A 29 -6.66 22.21 -4.18
CA THR A 29 -7.25 23.52 -4.54
C THR A 29 -6.89 23.94 -5.96
N ARG A 30 -5.98 23.21 -6.63
CA ARG A 30 -5.54 23.49 -8.02
C ARG A 30 -5.72 22.26 -8.90
N SER A 31 -5.97 22.50 -10.20
CA SER A 31 -6.21 21.49 -11.23
C SER A 31 -5.12 20.41 -11.32
N ALA A 32 -3.85 20.77 -11.06
CA ALA A 32 -2.74 19.82 -11.05
C ALA A 32 -2.85 18.74 -9.96
N PHE A 33 -3.62 18.97 -8.89
CA PHE A 33 -3.80 18.00 -7.81
C PHE A 33 -4.91 16.98 -8.06
N PHE A 34 -5.72 17.18 -9.11
CA PHE A 34 -6.79 16.25 -9.46
C PHE A 34 -6.24 14.87 -9.84
N ALA A 35 -5.06 14.82 -10.48
CA ALA A 35 -4.39 13.56 -10.79
C ALA A 35 -4.00 12.76 -9.53
N PHE A 36 -3.52 13.44 -8.48
CA PHE A 36 -3.22 12.80 -7.19
C PHE A 36 -4.51 12.33 -6.51
N LEU A 37 -5.58 13.12 -6.55
CA LEU A 37 -6.87 12.69 -6.01
C LEU A 37 -7.37 11.41 -6.70
N MET A 38 -7.35 11.37 -8.03
CA MET A 38 -7.78 10.21 -8.82
C MET A 38 -6.88 8.99 -8.58
N ALA A 39 -5.57 9.19 -8.48
CA ALA A 39 -4.65 8.13 -8.10
C ALA A 39 -5.03 7.55 -6.74
N SER A 40 -5.19 8.38 -5.69
CA SER A 40 -5.57 7.92 -4.36
C SER A 40 -6.90 7.15 -4.30
N ILE A 41 -7.89 7.50 -5.13
CA ILE A 41 -9.13 6.71 -5.27
C ILE A 41 -8.82 5.31 -5.80
N LEU A 42 -7.99 5.21 -6.84
CA LEU A 42 -7.59 3.93 -7.41
C LEU A 42 -6.87 3.05 -6.38
N GLY A 43 -5.99 3.63 -5.56
CA GLY A 43 -5.31 2.92 -4.48
C GLY A 43 -6.23 2.44 -3.38
N PHE A 44 -7.24 3.25 -3.05
CA PHE A 44 -8.26 2.83 -2.09
C PHE A 44 -9.04 1.62 -2.60
N VAL A 45 -9.49 1.65 -3.85
CA VAL A 45 -10.23 0.54 -4.48
C VAL A 45 -9.39 -0.72 -4.55
N ILE A 46 -8.15 -0.63 -5.02
CA ILE A 46 -7.29 -1.80 -5.18
C ILE A 46 -6.86 -2.38 -3.81
N THR A 47 -6.48 -1.53 -2.84
CA THR A 47 -6.19 -2.00 -1.46
C THR A 47 -7.42 -2.61 -0.82
N GLY A 48 -8.62 -2.05 -1.07
CA GLY A 48 -9.89 -2.62 -0.60
C GLY A 48 -10.15 -4.01 -1.15
N ILE A 49 -9.92 -4.22 -2.45
CA ILE A 49 -10.02 -5.53 -3.11
C ILE A 49 -9.05 -6.52 -2.46
N PHE A 50 -7.77 -6.14 -2.28
CA PHE A 50 -6.79 -7.00 -1.61
C PHE A 50 -7.17 -7.32 -0.16
N CYS A 51 -7.74 -6.36 0.57
CA CYS A 51 -8.22 -6.57 1.93
C CYS A 51 -9.36 -7.62 1.96
N VAL A 52 -10.36 -7.48 1.09
CA VAL A 52 -11.49 -8.42 0.98
C VAL A 52 -11.01 -9.81 0.58
N ILE A 53 -10.12 -9.92 -0.42
CA ILE A 53 -9.55 -11.20 -0.83
C ILE A 53 -8.80 -11.85 0.34
N ASN A 54 -7.95 -11.10 1.05
CA ASN A 54 -7.15 -11.68 2.14
C ASN A 54 -7.99 -12.04 3.38
N LEU A 55 -9.12 -11.36 3.60
CA LEU A 55 -10.08 -11.66 4.67
C LEU A 55 -11.02 -12.83 4.35
N PHE A 56 -11.48 -12.95 3.09
CA PHE A 56 -12.59 -13.85 2.72
C PHE A 56 -12.21 -14.99 1.76
N ALA A 57 -11.02 -15.01 1.15
CA ALA A 57 -10.67 -16.09 0.23
C ALA A 57 -10.46 -17.42 0.97
N ASN A 58 -11.41 -18.34 0.81
CA ASN A 58 -11.30 -19.73 1.22
C ASN A 58 -10.11 -20.43 0.53
N THR A 59 -9.53 -21.40 1.22
CA THR A 59 -8.22 -22.03 1.03
C THR A 59 -7.93 -22.69 -0.33
N GLU A 60 -8.85 -22.72 -1.29
CA GLU A 60 -8.78 -23.64 -2.44
C GLU A 60 -8.37 -23.00 -3.78
N THR A 61 -8.37 -21.67 -3.93
CA THR A 61 -8.02 -21.02 -5.21
C THR A 61 -6.58 -20.50 -5.21
N LYS A 62 -5.58 -21.39 -5.10
CA LYS A 62 -4.14 -21.08 -5.14
C LYS A 62 -3.52 -21.28 -6.54
N THR A 63 -4.11 -20.71 -7.60
CA THR A 63 -3.56 -20.84 -8.97
C THR A 63 -3.18 -19.53 -9.65
N LEU A 64 -3.38 -18.37 -9.02
CA LEU A 64 -2.91 -17.09 -9.57
C LEU A 64 -1.67 -16.61 -8.82
N HIS A 65 -0.70 -16.06 -9.57
CA HIS A 65 0.55 -15.42 -9.12
C HIS A 65 0.28 -14.09 -8.35
N TRP A 66 -0.71 -14.08 -7.46
CA TRP A 66 -1.11 -12.94 -6.65
C TRP A 66 0.02 -12.32 -5.81
N PRO A 67 0.98 -13.08 -5.22
CA PRO A 67 2.00 -12.49 -4.34
C PRO A 67 2.95 -11.53 -5.07
N GLU A 68 3.36 -11.88 -6.30
CA GLU A 68 4.26 -11.06 -7.11
C GLU A 68 3.58 -9.73 -7.52
N ALA A 69 2.32 -9.81 -7.94
CA ALA A 69 1.51 -8.63 -8.27
C ALA A 69 1.30 -7.72 -7.06
N GLU A 70 1.09 -8.29 -5.86
CA GLU A 70 0.92 -7.53 -4.62
C GLU A 70 2.23 -6.82 -4.20
N VAL A 71 3.39 -7.43 -4.42
CA VAL A 71 4.71 -6.78 -4.18
C VAL A 71 4.91 -5.60 -5.13
N VAL A 72 4.66 -5.78 -6.43
CA VAL A 72 4.79 -4.70 -7.43
C VAL A 72 3.84 -3.55 -7.09
N TYR A 73 2.57 -3.87 -6.78
CA TYR A 73 1.58 -2.90 -6.32
C TYR A 73 2.10 -2.10 -5.11
N THR A 74 2.58 -2.80 -4.08
CA THR A 74 3.08 -2.19 -2.85
C THR A 74 4.25 -1.23 -3.12
N ARG A 75 5.15 -1.55 -4.06
CA ARG A 75 6.27 -0.68 -4.45
C ARG A 75 5.83 0.55 -5.25
N ILE A 76 4.88 0.41 -6.17
CA ILE A 76 4.32 1.55 -6.92
C ILE A 76 3.65 2.53 -5.96
N TRP A 77 2.87 2.01 -5.00
CA TRP A 77 2.17 2.82 -4.01
C TRP A 77 3.09 3.49 -3.00
N LEU A 78 4.19 2.81 -2.63
CA LEU A 78 5.25 3.42 -1.84
C LEU A 78 5.84 4.66 -2.53
N LEU A 79 6.22 4.54 -3.81
CA LEU A 79 6.75 5.66 -4.58
C LEU A 79 5.74 6.80 -4.71
N TYR A 80 4.48 6.47 -4.97
CA TYR A 80 3.40 7.43 -5.03
C TYR A 80 3.29 8.25 -3.73
N TYR A 81 3.18 7.58 -2.57
CA TYR A 81 3.04 8.27 -1.29
C TYR A 81 4.30 9.07 -0.93
N PHE A 82 5.48 8.62 -1.34
CA PHE A 82 6.71 9.37 -1.15
C PHE A 82 6.71 10.69 -1.95
N ILE A 83 6.32 10.64 -3.23
CA ILE A 83 6.22 11.83 -4.10
C ILE A 83 5.16 12.79 -3.56
N VAL A 84 3.97 12.28 -3.23
CA VAL A 84 2.86 13.10 -2.68
C VAL A 84 3.28 13.78 -1.39
N THR A 85 3.96 13.04 -0.50
CA THR A 85 4.45 13.59 0.78
C THR A 85 5.42 14.74 0.57
N ILE A 86 6.43 14.56 -0.28
CA ILE A 86 7.42 15.61 -0.58
C ILE A 86 6.72 16.85 -1.13
N PHE A 87 5.75 16.63 -2.01
CA PHE A 87 5.02 17.72 -2.65
C PHE A 87 4.08 18.46 -1.68
N VAL A 88 3.42 17.74 -0.79
CA VAL A 88 2.56 18.34 0.24
C VAL A 88 3.40 19.13 1.26
N LEU A 89 4.56 18.60 1.66
CA LEU A 89 5.47 19.27 2.58
C LEU A 89 6.13 20.51 1.97
N SER A 90 6.45 20.50 0.67
CA SER A 90 7.05 21.67 0.00
C SER A 90 6.09 22.85 -0.11
N MET A 91 4.78 22.59 -0.02
CA MET A 91 3.71 23.60 -0.12
C MET A 91 3.03 23.85 1.24
N ALA A 92 3.61 23.34 2.33
CA ALA A 92 2.99 23.36 3.65
C ALA A 92 2.98 24.77 4.26
N ASN A 93 1.82 25.42 4.19
CA ASN A 93 1.54 26.73 4.78
C ASN A 93 0.59 26.64 5.98
N HIS A 94 -0.11 25.51 6.14
CA HIS A 94 -1.06 25.28 7.24
C HIS A 94 -0.79 23.95 7.95
N ILE A 95 -1.17 23.89 9.23
CA ILE A 95 -0.95 22.70 10.08
C ILE A 95 -1.55 21.42 9.49
N LEU A 96 -2.68 21.53 8.78
CA LEU A 96 -3.34 20.42 8.09
C LEU A 96 -2.44 19.81 7.00
N GLN A 97 -1.65 20.61 6.28
CA GLN A 97 -0.72 20.13 5.26
C GLN A 97 0.51 19.45 5.87
N ILE A 98 0.98 19.96 7.02
CA ILE A 98 2.07 19.32 7.78
C ILE A 98 1.62 17.94 8.26
N LEU A 99 0.42 17.86 8.85
CA LEU A 99 -0.18 16.59 9.27
C LEU A 99 -0.37 15.64 8.09
N ALA A 100 -0.85 16.13 6.95
CA ALA A 100 -0.97 15.35 5.72
C ALA A 100 0.38 14.77 5.27
N GLY A 101 1.46 15.55 5.34
CA GLY A 101 2.81 15.06 5.08
C GLY A 101 3.25 13.96 6.04
N ILE A 102 3.04 14.14 7.35
CA ILE A 102 3.38 13.13 8.36
C ILE A 102 2.62 11.83 8.12
N PHE A 103 1.31 11.89 7.88
CA PHE A 103 0.51 10.70 7.57
C PHE A 103 0.90 10.06 6.23
N GLY A 104 1.34 10.86 5.25
CA GLY A 104 1.96 10.37 4.01
C GLY A 104 3.21 9.53 4.26
N ILE A 105 4.12 10.00 5.13
CA ILE A 105 5.32 9.26 5.54
C ILE A 105 4.94 7.96 6.26
N LEU A 106 4.02 8.02 7.23
CA LEU A 106 3.57 6.84 7.98
C LEU A 106 2.97 5.77 7.05
N THR A 107 2.26 6.22 6.02
CA THR A 107 1.67 5.34 5.02
C THR A 107 2.74 4.71 4.15
N ALA A 108 3.73 5.49 3.70
CA ALA A 108 4.90 4.96 3.00
C ALA A 108 5.61 3.89 3.84
N ILE A 109 5.83 4.13 5.14
CA ILE A 109 6.42 3.15 6.06
C ILE A 109 5.57 1.87 6.12
N ALA A 110 4.24 1.99 6.19
CA ALA A 110 3.34 0.82 6.17
C ALA A 110 3.48 0.00 4.88
N TYR A 111 3.61 0.65 3.72
CA TYR A 111 3.90 -0.04 2.46
C TYR A 111 5.28 -0.71 2.47
N VAL A 112 6.32 -0.10 3.07
CA VAL A 112 7.63 -0.76 3.24
C VAL A 112 7.51 -2.02 4.09
N VAL A 113 6.84 -1.93 5.23
CA VAL A 113 6.64 -3.07 6.14
C VAL A 113 5.89 -4.20 5.44
N LYS A 114 4.83 -3.87 4.69
CA LYS A 114 4.09 -4.85 3.88
C LYS A 114 4.97 -5.47 2.79
N SER A 115 5.72 -4.66 2.05
CA SER A 115 6.61 -5.19 0.99
C SER A 115 7.66 -6.13 1.56
N HIS A 116 8.21 -5.80 2.72
CA HIS A 116 9.19 -6.64 3.41
C HIS A 116 8.55 -7.92 3.95
N HIS A 117 7.33 -7.83 4.50
CA HIS A 117 6.58 -8.98 4.96
C HIS A 117 6.26 -9.95 3.82
N LEU A 118 5.76 -9.45 2.69
CA LEU A 118 5.49 -10.24 1.49
C LEU A 118 6.77 -10.88 0.92
N TYR A 119 7.88 -10.13 0.89
CA TYR A 119 9.17 -10.65 0.45
C TYR A 119 9.63 -11.84 1.30
N ILE A 120 9.56 -11.72 2.63
CA ILE A 120 9.97 -12.82 3.53
C ILE A 120 9.02 -14.01 3.43
N THR A 121 7.71 -13.77 3.38
CA THR A 121 6.72 -14.85 3.45
C THR A 121 6.48 -15.57 2.12
N HIS A 122 6.75 -14.93 0.99
CA HIS A 122 6.42 -15.49 -0.34
C HIS A 122 7.62 -15.63 -1.27
N LEU A 123 8.71 -14.85 -1.09
CA LEU A 123 9.91 -14.94 -1.94
C LEU A 123 11.09 -15.61 -1.23
N ALA A 124 11.18 -15.53 0.10
CA ALA A 124 12.20 -16.26 0.86
C ALA A 124 11.83 -17.73 1.14
N GLU A 125 10.62 -18.18 0.78
CA GLU A 125 10.26 -19.60 0.75
C GLU A 125 10.67 -20.30 -0.57
N GLU A 126 11.11 -19.55 -1.59
CA GLU A 126 11.70 -20.10 -2.83
C GLU A 126 13.25 -20.19 -2.88
N PRO A 127 13.99 -20.72 -1.89
CA PRO A 127 15.39 -21.07 -2.10
C PRO A 127 15.64 -22.59 -2.16
N ASN A 128 14.64 -23.46 -2.36
CA ASN A 128 14.87 -24.92 -2.33
C ASN A 128 14.00 -25.79 -3.25
N MET A 129 13.82 -25.42 -4.53
CA MET A 129 13.28 -26.34 -5.55
C MET A 129 14.27 -26.63 -6.69
N VAL A 130 15.57 -26.44 -6.47
CA VAL A 130 16.63 -26.84 -7.42
C VAL A 130 17.82 -27.47 -6.70
N TYR A 131 17.62 -28.60 -5.99
CA TYR A 131 18.66 -29.63 -5.79
C TYR A 131 18.02 -30.99 -5.42
N VAL A 132 17.31 -31.59 -6.38
CA VAL A 132 17.20 -33.06 -6.45
C VAL A 132 17.49 -33.48 -7.88
N LYS A 133 18.61 -34.19 -8.03
CA LYS A 133 19.21 -34.92 -9.18
C LYS A 133 20.68 -34.51 -9.24
N GLN A 134 21.67 -35.34 -8.92
CA GLN A 134 21.77 -36.81 -8.84
C GLN A 134 22.75 -37.20 -7.73
#